data_AF-A0A242A5T2-F1
#
_entry.id   AF-A0A242A5T2-F1
#
_cell.length_a   1.000
_cell.length_b   1.000
_cell.length_c   1.000
_cell.angle_alpha   90.00
_cell.angle_beta   90.00
_cell.angle_gamma   90.00
#
_symmetry.space_group_name_H-M   'P 1'
#
loop_
_entity.id
_entity.type
_entity.pdbx_description
1 polymer ?
#
loop_
_entity_poly.entity_id
_entity_poly.type
_entity_poly.pdbx_seq_one_letter_code
_entity_poly.pdbx_strand_id
1 'polypeptide(L)'
;MSQTLREAIASIGRRAETAMLKATNGVNTHKGAIWALGLFVSAVSSQYSRKQSLFFPEIFSDIQTLVSFADWQGAATNETHGHAVKQKYGGLGAFGEAAAGYPHVQIALADYFSRDLVLSDENKLHMLLAIIASLDDTCILYRSDPAVLSHVQGLAATANQQALPNHDFQFLNDYCQRMHISLGGSADLLAASLFMLSLESIVSPGSVKARHEIVTQK
;
A
#
# COMPACT_ATOMS: atom_id res chain seq x y z
N MET A 1 3.80 -18.37 -9.54
CA MET A 1 2.85 -18.33 -8.41
C MET A 1 1.99 -19.58 -8.41
N SER A 2 1.54 -20.05 -7.25
CA SER A 2 0.74 -21.28 -7.13
C SER A 2 -0.31 -21.19 -6.01
N GLN A 3 -1.35 -22.02 -6.11
CA GLN A 3 -2.39 -22.18 -5.08
C GLN A 3 -1.76 -22.51 -3.70
N THR A 4 -0.82 -23.45 -3.65
CA THR A 4 -0.13 -23.85 -2.42
C THR A 4 0.60 -22.68 -1.77
N LEU A 5 1.28 -21.85 -2.57
CA LEU A 5 1.94 -20.65 -2.04
C LEU A 5 0.90 -19.67 -1.48
N ARG A 6 -0.19 -19.40 -2.22
CA ARG A 6 -1.27 -18.52 -1.80
C ARG A 6 -1.86 -18.91 -0.44
N GLU A 7 -2.10 -20.20 -0.22
CA GLU A 7 -2.66 -20.72 1.04
C GLU A 7 -1.64 -20.65 2.19
N ALA A 8 -0.36 -20.96 1.91
CA ALA A 8 0.70 -20.88 2.90
C ALA A 8 0.88 -19.45 3.42
N ILE A 9 0.93 -18.47 2.51
CA ILE A 9 1.07 -17.05 2.89
C ILE A 9 -0.19 -16.53 3.59
N ALA A 10 -1.37 -17.02 3.22
CA ALA A 10 -2.62 -16.67 3.89
C ALA A 10 -2.62 -17.14 5.35
N SER A 11 -2.17 -18.38 5.58
CA SER A 11 -2.03 -18.95 6.92
C SER A 11 -1.04 -18.15 7.77
N ILE A 12 0.11 -17.79 7.20
CA ILE A 12 1.10 -16.92 7.87
C ILE A 12 0.48 -15.54 8.19
N GLY A 13 -0.21 -14.93 7.22
CA GLY A 13 -0.88 -13.63 7.39
C GLY A 13 -1.92 -13.64 8.50
N ARG A 14 -2.77 -14.68 8.59
CA ARG A 14 -3.75 -14.83 9.68
C ARG A 14 -3.08 -14.95 11.06
N ARG A 15 -1.95 -15.66 11.16
CA ARG A 15 -1.17 -15.72 12.41
C ARG A 15 -0.59 -14.36 12.78
N ALA A 16 -0.04 -13.64 11.81
CA ALA A 16 0.49 -12.29 12.01
C ALA A 16 -0.61 -11.32 12.45
N GLU A 17 -1.80 -11.39 11.83
CA GLU A 17 -2.97 -10.61 12.24
C GLU A 17 -3.38 -10.91 13.68
N THR A 18 -3.45 -12.20 14.05
CA THR A 18 -3.78 -12.63 15.42
C THR A 18 -2.76 -12.10 16.43
N ALA A 19 -1.48 -12.17 16.11
CA ALA A 19 -0.41 -11.65 16.96
C ALA A 19 -0.50 -10.12 17.11
N MET A 20 -0.78 -9.40 16.02
CA MET A 20 -0.98 -7.96 16.03
C MET A 20 -2.17 -7.57 16.90
N LEU A 21 -3.35 -8.17 16.70
CA LEU A 21 -4.52 -7.92 17.54
C LEU A 21 -4.26 -8.22 19.02
N LYS A 22 -3.51 -9.27 19.34
CA LYS A 22 -3.13 -9.57 20.72
C LYS A 22 -2.22 -8.48 21.32
N ALA A 23 -1.25 -7.99 20.55
CA ALA A 23 -0.32 -6.96 21.00
C ALA A 23 -0.97 -5.57 21.13
N THR A 24 -2.03 -5.31 20.38
CA THR A 24 -2.71 -4.01 20.29
C THR A 24 -4.04 -3.98 21.05
N ASN A 25 -4.29 -4.96 21.93
CA ASN A 25 -5.55 -5.11 22.68
C ASN A 25 -6.80 -5.08 21.79
N GLY A 26 -6.75 -5.77 20.65
CA GLY A 26 -7.84 -5.87 19.69
C GLY A 26 -7.95 -4.70 18.72
N VAL A 27 -7.06 -3.71 18.80
CA VAL A 27 -7.07 -2.57 17.87
C VAL A 27 -6.46 -2.99 16.53
N ASN A 28 -7.22 -2.83 15.45
CA ASN A 28 -6.74 -3.08 14.10
C ASN A 28 -5.82 -1.94 13.63
N THR A 29 -4.51 -2.05 13.90
CA THR A 29 -3.54 -0.97 13.64
C THR A 29 -2.76 -1.16 12.33
N HIS A 30 -2.48 -2.40 11.92
CA HIS A 30 -1.56 -2.70 10.81
C HIS A 30 -2.01 -3.88 9.92
N LYS A 31 -3.30 -4.20 9.87
CA LYS A 31 -3.78 -5.37 9.09
C LYS A 31 -3.50 -5.22 7.60
N GLY A 32 -3.66 -4.03 7.01
CA GLY A 32 -3.38 -3.81 5.59
C GLY A 32 -1.89 -3.87 5.29
N ALA A 33 -1.01 -3.37 6.17
CA ALA A 33 0.44 -3.54 6.02
C ALA A 33 0.85 -5.01 6.06
N ILE A 34 0.32 -5.82 7.00
CA ILE A 34 0.58 -7.27 7.04
C ILE A 34 0.19 -7.93 5.72
N TRP A 35 -0.98 -7.57 5.18
CA TRP A 35 -1.47 -8.07 3.91
C TRP A 35 -0.53 -7.69 2.75
N ALA A 36 -0.24 -6.39 2.60
CA ALA A 36 0.56 -5.89 1.50
C ALA A 36 2.00 -6.41 1.55
N LEU A 37 2.68 -6.24 2.68
CA LEU A 37 4.06 -6.70 2.83
C LEU A 37 4.18 -8.22 2.69
N GLY A 38 3.20 -8.99 3.17
CA GLY A 38 3.17 -10.44 2.97
C GLY A 38 3.16 -10.82 1.49
N LEU A 39 2.38 -10.14 0.66
CA LEU A 39 2.33 -10.35 -0.79
C LEU A 39 3.62 -9.91 -1.48
N PHE A 40 4.12 -8.71 -1.17
CA PHE A 40 5.36 -8.18 -1.75
C PHE A 40 6.57 -9.06 -1.41
N VAL A 41 6.76 -9.44 -0.15
CA VAL A 41 7.85 -10.33 0.27
C VAL A 41 7.76 -11.68 -0.45
N SER A 42 6.55 -12.23 -0.61
CA SER A 42 6.34 -13.50 -1.31
C SER A 42 6.69 -13.40 -2.80
N ALA A 43 6.26 -12.34 -3.48
CA ALA A 43 6.56 -12.10 -4.88
C ALA A 43 8.06 -11.90 -5.12
N VAL A 44 8.69 -11.02 -4.33
CA VAL A 44 10.12 -10.73 -4.37
C VAL A 44 10.94 -11.99 -4.13
N SER A 45 10.65 -12.74 -3.07
CA SER A 45 11.40 -13.95 -2.71
C SER A 45 11.28 -15.03 -3.78
N SER A 46 10.08 -15.21 -4.35
CA SER A 46 9.82 -16.15 -5.43
C SER A 46 10.54 -15.76 -6.73
N GLN A 47 10.52 -14.49 -7.11
CA GLN A 47 11.22 -13.99 -8.29
C GLN A 47 12.74 -14.16 -8.12
N TYR A 48 13.28 -13.73 -6.99
CA TYR A 48 14.71 -13.82 -6.70
C TYR A 48 15.19 -15.27 -6.66
N SER A 49 14.46 -16.18 -6.02
CA SER A 49 14.83 -17.60 -5.96
C SER A 49 14.92 -18.24 -7.34
N ARG A 50 14.03 -17.84 -8.28
CA ARG A 50 14.00 -18.37 -9.65
C ARG A 50 15.04 -17.73 -10.58
N LYS A 51 15.23 -16.41 -10.48
CA LYS A 51 15.97 -15.61 -11.46
C LYS A 51 17.30 -15.07 -10.95
N GLN A 52 17.59 -15.20 -9.65
CA GLN A 52 18.73 -14.58 -8.96
C GLN A 52 18.85 -13.07 -9.21
N SER A 53 17.74 -12.43 -9.57
CA SER A 53 17.62 -11.00 -9.89
C SER A 53 16.17 -10.55 -9.69
N LEU A 54 15.96 -9.25 -9.53
CA LEU A 54 14.64 -8.66 -9.36
C LEU A 54 14.27 -7.78 -10.56
N PHE A 55 13.02 -7.90 -11.00
CA PHE A 55 12.46 -7.02 -12.00
C PHE A 55 11.14 -6.45 -11.49
N PHE A 56 11.14 -5.14 -11.23
CA PHE A 56 10.08 -4.46 -10.49
C PHE A 56 8.70 -4.55 -11.15
N PRO A 57 8.56 -4.32 -12.47
CA PRO A 57 7.26 -4.48 -13.15
C PRO A 57 6.67 -5.87 -12.98
N GLU A 58 7.51 -6.91 -12.99
CA GLU A 58 7.07 -8.28 -12.79
C GLU A 58 6.66 -8.60 -11.35
N ILE A 59 7.17 -7.88 -10.33
CA ILE A 59 6.72 -8.10 -8.94
C ILE A 59 5.22 -7.81 -8.83
N PHE A 60 4.74 -6.72 -9.46
CA PHE A 60 3.33 -6.36 -9.44
C PHE A 60 2.46 -7.39 -10.17
N SER A 61 2.89 -7.93 -11.31
CA SER A 61 2.15 -8.98 -12.03
C SER A 61 2.20 -10.34 -11.31
N ASP A 62 3.31 -10.65 -10.64
CA ASP A 62 3.45 -11.81 -9.77
C ASP A 62 2.46 -11.72 -8.59
N ILE A 63 2.28 -10.54 -7.99
CA ILE A 63 1.27 -10.30 -6.95
C ILE A 63 -0.15 -10.50 -7.51
N GLN A 64 -0.49 -9.92 -8.66
CA GLN A 64 -1.80 -10.10 -9.30
C GLN A 64 -2.10 -11.59 -9.51
N THR A 65 -1.11 -12.34 -10.01
CA THR A 65 -1.22 -13.78 -10.20
C THR A 65 -1.39 -14.51 -8.86
N LEU A 66 -0.71 -14.06 -7.81
CA LEU A 66 -0.82 -14.69 -6.50
C LEU A 66 -2.22 -14.49 -5.88
N VAL A 67 -2.81 -13.30 -6.01
CA VAL A 67 -4.13 -13.00 -5.44
C VAL A 67 -5.31 -13.49 -6.29
N SER A 68 -5.07 -13.88 -7.55
CA SER A 68 -6.10 -14.54 -8.38
C SER A 68 -6.41 -15.96 -7.90
N PHE A 69 -5.49 -16.60 -7.17
CA PHE A 69 -5.75 -17.83 -6.44
C PHE A 69 -6.64 -17.57 -5.23
N ALA A 70 -7.70 -18.38 -5.10
CA ALA A 70 -8.63 -18.27 -3.98
C ALA A 70 -7.96 -18.69 -2.65
N ASP A 71 -8.33 -18.02 -1.56
CA ASP A 71 -8.01 -18.47 -0.20
C ASP A 71 -9.22 -19.20 0.37
N TRP A 72 -9.29 -20.51 0.15
CA TRP A 72 -10.44 -21.32 0.54
C TRP A 72 -10.70 -21.33 2.04
N GLN A 73 -9.67 -21.13 2.87
CA GLN A 73 -9.81 -21.01 4.32
C GLN A 73 -10.18 -19.59 4.78
N GLY A 74 -9.88 -18.57 3.96
CA GLY A 74 -10.24 -17.17 4.22
C GLY A 74 -11.69 -16.81 3.87
N ALA A 75 -12.41 -17.67 3.16
CA ALA A 75 -13.83 -17.49 2.83
C ALA A 75 -14.74 -17.52 4.06
N ALA A 76 -14.27 -18.06 5.20
CA ALA A 76 -14.94 -18.01 6.48
C ALA A 76 -14.77 -16.61 7.12
N THR A 77 -15.66 -15.70 6.72
CA THR A 77 -16.22 -14.58 7.49
C THR A 77 -15.34 -13.97 8.59
N ASN A 78 -14.85 -12.76 8.33
CA ASN A 78 -14.73 -11.72 9.35
C ASN A 78 -15.15 -10.38 8.74
N GLU A 79 -16.06 -9.67 9.40
CA GLU A 79 -16.47 -8.31 9.04
C GLU A 79 -15.28 -7.36 9.19
N THR A 80 -14.48 -7.22 8.14
CA THR A 80 -13.42 -6.21 8.10
C THR A 80 -14.00 -4.85 7.76
N HIS A 81 -13.30 -3.77 8.13
CA HIS A 81 -13.66 -2.42 7.68
C HIS A 81 -13.78 -2.36 6.15
N GLY A 82 -12.86 -3.02 5.43
CA GLY A 82 -12.91 -3.11 3.97
C GLY A 82 -14.15 -3.85 3.46
N HIS A 83 -14.60 -4.91 4.12
CA HIS A 83 -15.84 -5.61 3.76
C HIS A 83 -17.08 -4.74 3.99
N ALA A 84 -17.16 -4.03 5.13
CA ALA A 84 -18.24 -3.10 5.42
C ALA A 84 -18.28 -1.95 4.41
N VAL A 85 -17.12 -1.36 4.07
CA VAL A 85 -16.99 -0.31 3.06
C VAL A 85 -17.36 -0.82 1.67
N LYS A 86 -16.94 -2.04 1.31
CA LYS A 86 -17.31 -2.67 0.03
C LYS A 86 -18.83 -2.85 -0.08
N GLN A 87 -19.49 -3.30 0.98
CA GLN A 87 -20.95 -3.43 0.98
C GLN A 87 -21.67 -2.08 0.89
N LYS A 88 -21.15 -1.05 1.57
CA LYS A 88 -21.79 0.27 1.66
C LYS A 88 -21.54 1.16 0.43
N TYR A 89 -20.34 1.08 -0.16
CA TYR A 89 -19.86 2.02 -1.17
C TYR A 89 -19.26 1.35 -2.43
N GLY A 90 -19.14 0.02 -2.47
CA GLY A 90 -18.59 -0.71 -3.63
C GLY A 90 -17.06 -0.74 -3.72
N GLY A 91 -16.33 -0.13 -2.78
CA GLY A 91 -14.87 -0.07 -2.79
C GLY A 91 -14.19 -1.44 -2.73
N LEU A 92 -13.10 -1.62 -3.49
CA LEU A 92 -12.37 -2.89 -3.57
C LEU A 92 -11.33 -3.09 -2.44
N GLY A 93 -10.93 -2.01 -1.78
CA GLY A 93 -10.01 -2.01 -0.63
C GLY A 93 -8.65 -2.65 -0.93
N ALA A 94 -7.99 -3.17 0.12
CA ALA A 94 -6.65 -3.76 0.02
C ALA A 94 -6.54 -4.97 -0.94
N PHE A 95 -7.65 -5.71 -1.13
CA PHE A 95 -7.70 -6.77 -2.14
C PHE A 95 -7.71 -6.19 -3.56
N GLY A 96 -8.49 -5.14 -3.78
CA GLY A 96 -8.53 -4.41 -5.05
C GLY A 96 -7.17 -3.89 -5.48
N GLU A 97 -6.46 -3.26 -4.54
CA GLU A 97 -5.07 -2.83 -4.77
C GLU A 97 -4.21 -3.99 -5.25
N ALA A 98 -4.19 -5.10 -4.54
CA ALA A 98 -3.38 -6.26 -4.93
C ALA A 98 -3.80 -6.86 -6.28
N ALA A 99 -5.10 -6.97 -6.54
CA ALA A 99 -5.65 -7.53 -7.77
C ALA A 99 -5.37 -6.64 -8.99
N ALA A 100 -5.23 -5.33 -8.79
CA ALA A 100 -4.84 -4.36 -9.81
C ALA A 100 -3.31 -4.20 -9.91
N GLY A 101 -2.51 -4.90 -9.10
CA GLY A 101 -1.05 -4.78 -9.09
C GLY A 101 -0.53 -3.55 -8.36
N TYR A 102 -1.20 -3.13 -7.30
CA TYR A 102 -0.85 -2.01 -6.43
C TYR A 102 -0.60 -0.69 -7.18
N PRO A 103 -1.61 -0.14 -7.89
CA PRO A 103 -1.46 1.12 -8.62
C PRO A 103 -0.96 2.26 -7.72
N HIS A 104 -1.38 2.33 -6.46
CA HIS A 104 -0.94 3.39 -5.55
C HIS A 104 0.49 3.22 -5.05
N VAL A 105 1.01 1.99 -4.97
CA VAL A 105 2.45 1.78 -4.74
C VAL A 105 3.24 2.28 -5.95
N GLN A 106 2.75 2.03 -7.17
CA GLN A 106 3.39 2.54 -8.38
C GLN A 106 3.34 4.07 -8.46
N ILE A 107 2.23 4.71 -8.09
CA ILE A 107 2.12 6.18 -7.97
C ILE A 107 3.15 6.73 -7.00
N ALA A 108 3.29 6.14 -5.81
CA ALA A 108 4.28 6.56 -4.83
C ALA A 108 5.72 6.41 -5.35
N LEU A 109 6.03 5.30 -6.01
CA LEU A 109 7.35 5.09 -6.61
C LEU A 109 7.62 6.10 -7.74
N ALA A 110 6.63 6.38 -8.59
CA ALA A 110 6.74 7.37 -9.65
C ALA A 110 6.98 8.79 -9.09
N ASP A 111 6.26 9.17 -8.03
CA ASP A 111 6.48 10.44 -7.32
C ASP A 111 7.92 10.51 -6.79
N TYR A 112 8.40 9.46 -6.11
CA TYR A 112 9.79 9.39 -5.63
C TYR A 112 10.83 9.54 -6.75
N PHE A 113 10.66 8.81 -7.86
CA PHE A 113 11.61 8.86 -8.99
C PHE A 113 11.56 10.17 -9.78
N SER A 114 10.48 10.94 -9.66
CA SER A 114 10.36 12.27 -10.28
C SER A 114 11.11 13.37 -9.52
N ARG A 115 11.55 13.08 -8.30
CA ARG A 115 12.21 14.00 -7.38
C ARG A 115 13.70 13.70 -7.28
N ASP A 116 14.43 14.54 -6.55
CA ASP A 116 15.83 14.29 -6.20
C ASP A 116 15.89 12.97 -5.42
N LEU A 117 16.58 11.96 -5.98
CA LEU A 117 16.58 10.54 -5.57
C LEU A 117 17.24 10.26 -4.20
N VAL A 118 17.03 11.13 -3.23
CA VAL A 118 17.48 11.03 -1.84
C VAL A 118 16.29 10.56 -1.02
N LEU A 119 16.41 9.43 -0.32
CA LEU A 119 15.36 8.98 0.59
C LEU A 119 15.34 9.83 1.87
N SER A 120 14.77 11.04 1.77
CA SER A 120 14.53 11.98 2.86
C SER A 120 13.13 11.79 3.44
N ASP A 121 12.88 12.33 4.63
CA ASP A 121 11.53 12.33 5.20
C ASP A 121 10.56 13.17 4.35
N GLU A 122 11.05 14.24 3.72
CA GLU A 122 10.28 15.03 2.76
C GLU A 122 9.79 14.19 1.57
N ASN A 123 10.66 13.38 0.96
CA ASN A 123 10.27 12.50 -0.15
C ASN A 123 9.26 11.43 0.30
N LYS A 124 9.39 10.88 1.51
CA LYS A 124 8.39 9.93 2.06
C LYS A 124 7.03 10.61 2.26
N LEU A 125 7.01 11.88 2.69
CA LEU A 125 5.79 12.65 2.81
C LEU A 125 5.15 12.91 1.45
N HIS A 126 5.94 13.25 0.42
CA HIS A 126 5.43 13.41 -0.94
C HIS A 126 4.81 12.12 -1.49
N MET A 127 5.48 10.98 -1.32
CA MET A 127 4.94 9.66 -1.66
C MET A 127 3.60 9.40 -0.94
N LEU A 128 3.52 9.73 0.35
CA LEU A 128 2.31 9.55 1.14
C LEU A 128 1.16 10.44 0.64
N LEU A 129 1.43 11.72 0.38
CA LEU A 129 0.43 12.65 -0.15
C LEU A 129 -0.04 12.25 -1.55
N ALA A 130 0.85 11.73 -2.40
CA ALA A 130 0.50 11.19 -3.70
C ALA A 130 -0.48 10.01 -3.59
N ILE A 131 -0.28 9.11 -2.61
CA ILE A 131 -1.24 8.02 -2.32
C ILE A 131 -2.56 8.59 -1.79
N ILE A 132 -2.52 9.48 -0.79
CA ILE A 132 -3.73 10.04 -0.16
C ILE A 132 -4.59 10.77 -1.20
N ALA A 133 -3.98 11.47 -2.15
CA ALA A 133 -4.68 12.27 -3.15
C ALA A 133 -5.58 11.46 -4.11
N SER A 134 -5.39 10.14 -4.24
CA SER A 134 -6.16 9.31 -5.17
C SER A 134 -6.73 8.02 -4.59
N LEU A 135 -6.26 7.57 -3.42
CA LEU A 135 -6.74 6.33 -2.84
C LEU A 135 -8.14 6.49 -2.24
N ASP A 136 -9.05 5.56 -2.58
CA ASP A 136 -10.31 5.37 -1.86
C ASP A 136 -10.06 4.71 -0.50
N ASP A 137 -9.45 5.45 0.43
CA ASP A 137 -8.99 4.90 1.71
C ASP A 137 -10.18 4.42 2.56
N THR A 138 -10.30 3.09 2.65
CA THR A 138 -11.35 2.42 3.42
C THR A 138 -11.32 2.76 4.91
N CYS A 139 -10.19 3.22 5.47
CA CYS A 139 -10.12 3.69 6.85
C CYS A 139 -10.87 5.00 7.07
N ILE A 140 -10.89 5.89 6.06
CA ILE A 140 -11.70 7.11 6.08
C ILE A 140 -13.16 6.74 5.87
N LEU A 141 -13.47 5.98 4.80
CA LEU A 141 -14.84 5.61 4.45
C LEU A 141 -15.56 4.80 5.54
N TYR A 142 -14.82 4.04 6.34
CA TYR A 142 -15.39 3.28 7.46
C TYR A 142 -15.78 4.18 8.64
N ARG A 143 -15.01 5.23 8.92
CA ARG A 143 -15.20 6.11 10.10
C ARG A 143 -15.97 7.40 9.77
N SER A 144 -16.07 7.74 8.49
CA SER A 144 -16.65 8.98 7.99
C SER A 144 -17.50 8.70 6.76
N ASP A 145 -17.29 9.44 5.66
CA ASP A 145 -18.10 9.37 4.45
C ASP A 145 -17.28 9.77 3.19
N PRO A 146 -17.85 9.61 1.98
CA PRO A 146 -17.18 9.97 0.73
C PRO A 146 -16.86 11.47 0.58
N ALA A 147 -17.60 12.37 1.23
CA ALA A 147 -17.33 13.80 1.13
C ALA A 147 -16.06 14.17 1.91
N VAL A 148 -15.88 13.56 3.09
CA VAL A 148 -14.63 13.68 3.87
C VAL A 148 -13.45 13.09 3.10
N LEU A 149 -13.61 11.91 2.47
CA LEU A 149 -12.58 11.32 1.62
C LEU A 149 -12.15 12.28 0.50
N SER A 150 -13.12 12.80 -0.26
CA SER A 150 -12.84 13.74 -1.37
C SER A 150 -12.17 15.02 -0.88
N HIS A 151 -12.58 15.54 0.28
CA HIS A 151 -11.94 16.72 0.86
C HIS A 151 -10.48 16.46 1.24
N VAL A 152 -10.20 15.35 1.92
CA VAL A 152 -8.84 14.93 2.30
C VAL A 152 -7.96 14.71 1.06
N GLN A 153 -8.49 14.08 0.02
CA GLN A 153 -7.80 13.90 -1.26
C GLN A 153 -7.40 15.26 -1.88
N GLY A 154 -8.32 16.22 -1.88
CA GLY A 154 -8.04 17.58 -2.35
C GLY A 154 -6.96 18.30 -1.55
N LEU A 155 -7.03 18.23 -0.22
CA LEU A 155 -6.02 18.83 0.67
C LEU A 155 -4.63 18.20 0.43
N ALA A 156 -4.56 16.87 0.28
CA ALA A 156 -3.30 16.18 0.00
C ALA A 156 -2.74 16.57 -1.38
N ALA A 157 -3.58 16.66 -2.40
CA ALA A 157 -3.18 17.07 -3.74
C ALA A 157 -2.60 18.50 -3.74
N THR A 158 -3.20 19.42 -3.00
CA THR A 158 -2.70 20.80 -2.82
C THR A 158 -1.37 20.82 -2.07
N ALA A 159 -1.28 20.13 -0.93
CA ALA A 159 -0.06 20.06 -0.13
C ALA A 159 1.13 19.46 -0.89
N ASN A 160 0.88 18.55 -1.84
CA ASN A 160 1.93 17.87 -2.60
C ASN A 160 2.60 18.73 -3.69
N GLN A 161 2.14 19.96 -3.93
CA GLN A 161 2.63 20.83 -5.03
C GLN A 161 3.91 21.61 -4.69
N GLN A 162 4.32 21.64 -3.43
CA GLN A 162 5.45 22.45 -2.95
C GLN A 162 6.30 21.62 -1.98
N ALA A 163 7.53 22.08 -1.71
CA ALA A 163 8.40 21.48 -0.71
C ALA A 163 7.68 21.28 0.64
N LEU A 164 8.02 20.21 1.36
CA LEU A 164 7.37 19.81 2.61
C LEU A 164 8.33 19.89 3.80
N PRO A 165 7.82 20.15 5.02
CA PRO A 165 6.43 20.47 5.33
C PRO A 165 6.06 21.92 4.93
N ASN A 166 4.88 22.12 4.35
CA ASN A 166 4.32 23.44 4.04
C ASN A 166 3.03 23.72 4.83
N HIS A 167 2.48 24.92 4.66
CA HIS A 167 1.24 25.34 5.31
C HIS A 167 0.07 24.37 5.03
N ASP A 168 -0.08 23.92 3.79
CA ASP A 168 -1.21 23.07 3.38
C ASP A 168 -1.09 21.65 3.96
N PHE A 169 0.13 21.14 4.10
CA PHE A 169 0.41 19.91 4.83
C PHE A 169 0.03 20.04 6.32
N GLN A 170 0.40 21.15 6.96
CA GLN A 170 0.01 21.39 8.36
C GLN A 170 -1.52 21.49 8.49
N PHE A 171 -2.18 22.18 7.56
CA PHE A 171 -3.63 22.28 7.53
C PHE A 171 -4.30 20.91 7.38
N LEU A 172 -3.82 20.07 6.46
CA LEU A 172 -4.28 18.68 6.29
C LEU A 172 -4.09 17.88 7.58
N ASN A 173 -2.90 17.93 8.18
CA ASN A 173 -2.61 17.23 9.43
C ASN A 173 -3.57 17.68 10.56
N ASP A 174 -3.75 18.98 10.74
CA ASP A 174 -4.63 19.54 11.76
C ASP A 174 -6.11 19.21 11.50
N TYR A 175 -6.52 19.17 10.23
CA TYR A 175 -7.85 18.72 9.85
C TYR A 175 -8.05 17.25 10.24
N CYS A 176 -7.12 16.36 9.87
CA CYS A 176 -7.21 14.94 10.19
C CYS A 176 -7.22 14.70 11.70
N GLN A 177 -6.42 15.44 12.48
CA GLN A 177 -6.42 15.34 13.94
C GLN A 177 -7.76 15.79 14.55
N ARG A 178 -8.27 16.96 14.14
CA ARG A 178 -9.54 17.51 14.65
C ARG A 178 -10.75 16.64 14.29
N MET A 179 -10.75 16.09 13.09
CA MET A 179 -11.85 15.26 12.58
C MET A 179 -11.66 13.76 12.87
N HIS A 180 -10.62 13.39 13.61
CA HIS A 180 -10.26 11.99 13.92
C HIS A 180 -10.17 11.08 12.68
N ILE A 181 -9.62 11.61 11.59
CA ILE A 181 -9.47 10.89 10.33
C ILE A 181 -8.21 10.03 10.37
N SER A 182 -8.38 8.75 10.05
CA SER A 182 -7.30 7.79 9.95
C SER A 182 -7.00 7.48 8.48
N LEU A 183 -5.77 7.77 8.06
CA LEU A 183 -5.24 7.51 6.72
C LEU A 183 -4.52 6.16 6.67
N GLY A 184 -5.15 5.13 7.26
CA GLY A 184 -4.51 3.84 7.51
C GLY A 184 -4.19 3.07 6.23
N GLY A 185 -5.10 3.11 5.25
CA GLY A 185 -4.87 2.47 3.96
C GLY A 185 -3.72 3.12 3.20
N SER A 186 -3.66 4.46 3.20
CA SER A 186 -2.54 5.19 2.60
C SER A 186 -1.20 4.89 3.28
N ALA A 187 -1.19 4.81 4.62
CA ALA A 187 0.02 4.47 5.37
C ALA A 187 0.51 3.04 5.10
N ASP A 188 -0.40 2.07 5.00
CA ASP A 188 -0.09 0.68 4.66
C ASP A 188 0.55 0.58 3.26
N LEU A 189 0.06 1.35 2.29
CA LEU A 189 0.62 1.40 0.94
C LEU A 189 1.97 2.13 0.89
N LEU A 190 2.16 3.19 1.70
CA LEU A 190 3.47 3.82 1.85
C LEU A 190 4.50 2.82 2.37
N ALA A 191 4.14 2.00 3.38
CA ALA A 191 5.04 0.99 3.92
C ALA A 191 5.47 -0.02 2.83
N ALA A 192 4.56 -0.44 1.95
CA ALA A 192 4.88 -1.29 0.81
C ALA A 192 5.79 -0.59 -0.22
N SER A 193 5.58 0.70 -0.50
CA SER A 193 6.45 1.48 -1.38
C SER A 193 7.87 1.62 -0.82
N LEU A 194 7.99 1.89 0.48
CA LEU A 194 9.29 1.97 1.15
C LEU A 194 10.02 0.62 1.16
N PHE A 195 9.29 -0.48 1.32
CA PHE A 195 9.85 -1.82 1.16
C PHE A 195 10.44 -1.99 -0.25
N MET A 196 9.72 -1.61 -1.30
CA MET A 196 10.24 -1.69 -2.68
C MET A 196 11.50 -0.84 -2.89
N LEU A 197 11.54 0.39 -2.37
CA LEU A 197 12.75 1.24 -2.44
C LEU A 197 13.93 0.63 -1.67
N SER A 198 13.68 -0.02 -0.54
CA SER A 198 14.74 -0.69 0.22
C SER A 198 15.41 -1.82 -0.58
N LEU A 199 14.68 -2.49 -1.47
CA LEU A 199 15.25 -3.53 -2.34
C LEU A 199 16.21 -2.96 -3.38
N GLU A 200 15.96 -1.75 -3.90
CA GLU A 200 16.91 -1.08 -4.82
C GLU A 200 18.26 -0.82 -4.12
N SER A 201 18.24 -0.53 -2.81
CA SER A 201 19.46 -0.30 -2.04
C SER A 201 20.27 -1.57 -1.72
N ILE A 202 19.60 -2.73 -1.69
CA ILE A 202 20.19 -4.01 -1.25
C ILE A 202 20.72 -4.83 -2.45
N VAL A 203 20.09 -4.68 -3.61
CA VAL A 203 20.37 -5.52 -4.77
C VAL A 203 21.38 -4.83 -5.69
N SER A 204 22.46 -5.52 -6.06
CA SER A 204 23.58 -4.96 -6.82
C SER A 204 23.15 -4.15 -8.05
N PRO A 205 23.91 -3.12 -8.49
CA PRO A 205 23.52 -2.18 -9.55
C PRO A 205 23.12 -2.79 -10.92
N GLY A 206 23.39 -4.08 -11.16
CA GLY A 206 22.98 -4.80 -12.38
C GLY A 206 21.74 -5.70 -12.22
N SER A 207 21.19 -5.84 -11.02
CA SER A 207 20.14 -6.80 -10.67
C SER A 207 18.77 -6.18 -10.39
N VAL A 208 18.65 -4.86 -10.53
CA VAL A 208 17.39 -4.11 -10.48
C VAL A 208 17.26 -3.25 -11.74
N LYS A 209 16.37 -3.64 -12.65
CA LYS A 209 15.92 -2.77 -13.75
C LYS A 209 14.62 -2.09 -13.34
N ALA A 210 14.71 -0.98 -12.60
CA ALA A 210 13.53 -0.25 -12.10
C ALA A 210 13.34 1.14 -12.75
N ARG A 211 14.43 1.76 -13.25
CA ARG A 211 14.48 3.22 -13.47
C ARG A 211 13.72 3.77 -14.68
N HIS A 212 13.48 2.97 -15.73
CA HIS A 212 12.95 3.49 -16.99
C HIS A 212 11.47 3.18 -17.25
N GLU A 213 10.89 2.18 -16.58
CA GLU A 213 9.56 1.64 -16.95
C GLU A 213 8.42 2.06 -16.02
N ILE A 214 8.70 2.40 -14.75
CA ILE A 214 7.68 2.88 -13.80
C ILE A 214 7.22 4.31 -14.14
N VAL A 215 8.10 5.11 -14.76
CA VAL A 215 7.83 6.51 -15.14
C VAL A 215 7.12 6.62 -16.50
N THR A 216 7.17 5.58 -17.36
CA THR A 216 6.71 5.64 -18.76
C THR A 216 5.28 5.13 -18.99
N GLN A 217 4.52 4.76 -17.95
CA GLN A 217 3.09 4.39 -18.08
C GLN A 217 2.14 5.60 -17.95
N LYS A 218 2.40 6.68 -18.71
CA LYS A 218 1.43 7.76 -18.95
C LYS A 218 0.77 7.61 -20.31
#